data_AF-A0A2E0FC51-F1
#
_entry.id   AF-A0A2E0FC51-F1
#
_cell.length_a   1.000
_cell.length_b   1.000
_cell.length_c   1.000
_cell.angle_alpha   90.00
_cell.angle_beta   90.00
_cell.angle_gamma   90.00
#
_symmetry.space_group_name_H-M   'P 1'
#
loop_
_entity.id
_entity.type
_entity.pdbx_description
1 polymer ?
#
loop_
_entity_poly.entity_id
_entity_poly.type
_entity_poly.pdbx_seq_one_letter_code
_entity_poly.pdbx_strand_id
1 'polypeptide(L)'
;GKATIVSLIIMVTFLYVGEIILQLLGVDINSFAVAGSIIILFLATEMILGVKLYKDSNPKTASIVPLAFPLIAGPGTLTTLISIKSEFSNINIILAIIVNMVLVYIVLKSSEKIEKLIGNQGINILRKVFGIILLAIGVKLFTTNIKIIFS
;
A
#
# COMPACT_ATOMS: atom_id res chain seq x y z
N GLY A 1 -12.46 -5.94 -6.43
CA GLY A 1 -13.48 -6.65 -5.65
C GLY A 1 -12.93 -7.12 -4.32
N LYS A 2 -12.47 -8.37 -4.23
CA LYS A 2 -11.92 -8.96 -3.00
C LYS A 2 -10.77 -8.12 -2.39
N ALA A 3 -9.80 -7.69 -3.20
CA ALA A 3 -8.69 -6.85 -2.73
C ALA A 3 -9.15 -5.54 -2.08
N THR A 4 -10.16 -4.87 -2.64
CA THR A 4 -10.72 -3.64 -2.07
C THR A 4 -11.35 -3.88 -0.70
N ILE A 5 -12.14 -4.95 -0.56
CA ILE A 5 -12.79 -5.30 0.72
C ILE A 5 -11.74 -5.65 1.77
N VAL A 6 -10.74 -6.46 1.40
CA VAL A 6 -9.62 -6.79 2.29
C VAL A 6 -8.86 -5.53 2.71
N SER A 7 -8.57 -4.62 1.78
CA SER A 7 -7.89 -3.36 2.07
C SER A 7 -8.70 -2.47 3.00
N LEU A 8 -10.01 -2.35 2.76
CA LEU A 8 -10.93 -1.61 3.62
C LEU A 8 -10.90 -2.16 5.05
N ILE A 9 -11.00 -3.48 5.21
CA ILE A 9 -10.95 -4.14 6.51
C ILE A 9 -9.60 -3.87 7.20
N ILE A 10 -8.48 -4.02 6.49
CA ILE A 10 -7.15 -3.75 7.03
C ILE A 10 -7.05 -2.28 7.49
N MET A 11 -7.41 -1.32 6.64
CA MET A 11 -7.31 0.11 6.94
C MET A 11 -8.20 0.53 8.11
N VAL A 12 -9.47 0.08 8.13
CA VAL A 12 -10.40 0.39 9.22
C VAL A 12 -9.93 -0.25 10.53
N THR A 13 -9.50 -1.52 10.50
CA THR A 13 -8.96 -2.19 11.70
C THR A 13 -7.72 -1.46 12.23
N PHE A 14 -6.81 -1.07 11.33
CA PHE A 14 -5.58 -0.38 11.70
C PHE A 14 -5.83 1.03 12.24
N LEU A 15 -6.85 1.74 11.75
CA LEU A 15 -7.25 3.04 12.29
C LEU A 15 -7.56 2.97 13.79
N TYR A 16 -8.24 1.91 14.23
CA TYR A 16 -8.62 1.74 15.64
C TYR A 16 -7.51 1.11 16.48
N VAL A 17 -6.82 0.09 15.95
CA VAL A 17 -5.96 -0.79 16.76
C VAL A 17 -4.46 -0.63 16.42
N GLY A 18 -4.12 -0.01 15.29
CA GLY A 18 -2.74 0.05 14.79
C GLY A 18 -1.77 0.71 15.76
N GLU A 19 -2.14 1.87 16.29
CA GLU A 19 -1.33 2.59 17.28
C GLU A 19 -1.11 1.78 18.56
N ILE A 20 -2.15 1.10 19.05
CA ILE A 20 -2.08 0.25 20.25
C ILE A 20 -1.13 -0.93 20.02
N ILE A 21 -1.26 -1.61 18.87
CA ILE A 21 -0.40 -2.74 18.51
C ILE A 21 1.07 -2.29 18.44
N LEU A 22 1.33 -1.16 17.79
CA LEU A 22 2.69 -0.62 17.68
C LEU A 22 3.29 -0.30 19.04
N GLN A 23 2.51 0.33 19.94
CA GLN A 23 2.94 0.62 21.31
C GLN A 23 3.21 -0.66 22.12
N LEU A 24 2.36 -1.69 22.00
CA LEU A 24 2.55 -2.98 22.67
C LEU A 24 3.81 -3.71 22.21
N LEU A 25 4.19 -3.54 20.94
CA LEU A 25 5.42 -4.09 20.37
C LEU A 25 6.66 -3.22 20.64
N GLY A 26 6.49 -2.04 21.26
CA GLY A 26 7.57 -1.08 21.46
C GLY A 26 8.10 -0.46 20.16
N VAL A 27 7.27 -0.39 19.13
CA VAL A 27 7.63 0.13 17.79
C VAL A 27 6.99 1.49 17.61
N ASP A 28 7.80 2.50 17.29
CA ASP A 28 7.28 3.81 16.92
C ASP A 28 6.77 3.82 15.47
N ILE A 29 5.91 4.81 15.16
CA ILE A 29 5.30 4.90 13.85
C ILE A 29 6.32 5.13 12.72
N ASN A 30 7.40 5.86 12.98
CA ASN A 30 8.41 6.16 11.97
C ASN A 30 9.21 4.89 11.67
N SER A 31 9.56 4.08 12.67
CA SER A 31 10.18 2.77 12.49
C SER A 31 9.29 1.82 11.68
N PHE A 32 7.98 1.80 11.95
CA PHE A 32 7.02 1.05 11.14
C PHE A 32 7.00 1.55 9.68
N ALA A 33 7.00 2.86 9.47
CA ALA A 33 7.03 3.46 8.15
C ALA A 33 8.34 3.16 7.40
N VAL A 34 9.49 3.14 8.08
CA VAL A 34 10.79 2.71 7.51
C VAL A 34 10.72 1.26 7.07
N ALA A 35 10.32 0.33 7.94
CA ALA A 35 10.15 -1.08 7.58
C ALA A 35 9.22 -1.25 6.37
N GLY A 36 8.14 -0.48 6.37
CA GLY A 36 7.20 -0.46 5.28
C GLY A 36 7.74 0.07 3.95
N SER A 37 8.56 1.12 3.98
CA SER A 37 9.21 1.65 2.78
C SER A 37 10.14 0.63 2.14
N ILE A 38 10.78 -0.25 2.93
CA ILE A 38 11.57 -1.38 2.42
C ILE A 38 10.70 -2.35 1.62
N ILE A 39 9.49 -2.64 2.10
CA ILE A 39 8.53 -3.48 1.36
C ILE A 39 8.15 -2.82 0.03
N ILE A 40 7.91 -1.51 0.02
CA ILE A 40 7.62 -0.74 -1.20
C ILE A 40 8.80 -0.79 -2.19
N LEU A 41 10.05 -0.69 -1.70
CA LEU A 41 11.24 -0.81 -2.54
C LEU A 41 11.35 -2.19 -3.20
N PHE A 42 11.04 -3.27 -2.47
CA PHE A 42 11.01 -4.61 -3.06
C PHE A 42 9.91 -4.77 -4.10
N LEU A 43 8.70 -4.26 -3.85
CA LEU A 43 7.61 -4.26 -4.84
C LEU A 43 7.99 -3.49 -6.10
N ALA A 44 8.58 -2.31 -5.95
CA ALA A 44 9.06 -1.50 -7.06
C ALA A 44 10.12 -2.24 -7.88
N THR A 45 11.07 -2.88 -7.20
CA THR A 45 12.12 -3.69 -7.84
C THR A 45 11.53 -4.87 -8.61
N GLU A 46 10.57 -5.58 -8.03
CA GLU A 46 9.81 -6.65 -8.71
C GLU A 46 9.07 -6.13 -9.95
N MET A 47 8.49 -4.93 -9.91
CA MET A 47 7.83 -4.31 -11.06
C MET A 47 8.80 -3.92 -12.19
N ILE A 48 10.00 -3.42 -11.84
CA ILE A 48 11.02 -3.00 -12.81
C ILE A 48 11.70 -4.20 -13.47
N LEU A 49 12.12 -5.17 -12.64
CA LEU A 49 12.88 -6.34 -13.07
C LEU A 49 11.98 -7.46 -13.63
N GLY A 50 10.67 -7.42 -13.32
CA GLY A 50 9.73 -8.46 -13.74
C GLY A 50 9.90 -9.79 -13.01
N VAL A 51 10.61 -9.80 -11.88
CA VAL A 51 10.83 -10.99 -11.04
C VAL A 51 9.81 -11.02 -9.91
N LYS A 52 9.36 -12.22 -9.51
CA LYS A 52 8.50 -12.37 -8.32
C LYS A 52 9.35 -12.63 -7.08
N LEU A 53 9.47 -11.62 -6.21
CA LEU A 53 10.14 -11.76 -4.91
C LEU A 53 9.18 -12.31 -3.86
N TYR A 54 7.89 -11.96 -3.97
CA TYR A 54 6.81 -12.55 -3.18
C TYR A 54 6.34 -13.88 -3.80
N LYS A 55 6.62 -15.00 -3.12
CA LYS A 55 6.02 -16.30 -3.45
C LYS A 55 4.82 -16.54 -2.55
N ASP A 56 3.62 -16.38 -3.09
CA ASP A 56 2.41 -16.87 -2.44
C ASP A 56 2.45 -18.40 -2.36
N SER A 57 2.40 -18.95 -1.14
CA SER A 57 2.32 -20.39 -0.89
C SER A 57 0.91 -20.95 -1.17
N ASN A 58 -0.08 -20.10 -1.43
CA ASN A 58 -1.47 -20.49 -1.66
C ASN A 58 -2.03 -19.90 -2.98
N PRO A 59 -2.28 -20.72 -4.02
CA PRO A 59 -2.73 -20.24 -5.33
C PRO A 59 -4.14 -19.60 -5.31
N LYS A 60 -4.96 -19.85 -4.28
CA LYS A 60 -6.31 -19.24 -4.12
C LYS A 60 -6.27 -17.78 -3.64
N THR A 61 -5.18 -17.33 -3.02
CA THR A 61 -4.98 -15.96 -2.53
C THR A 61 -3.94 -15.17 -3.34
N ALA A 62 -3.27 -15.84 -4.29
CA ALA A 62 -2.12 -15.33 -5.05
C ALA A 62 -2.36 -14.07 -5.91
N SER A 63 -3.61 -13.63 -6.07
CA SER A 63 -3.96 -12.41 -6.81
C SER A 63 -4.50 -11.29 -5.91
N ILE A 64 -4.73 -11.56 -4.63
CA ILE A 64 -5.34 -10.62 -3.68
C ILE A 64 -4.29 -10.02 -2.76
N VAL A 65 -3.30 -10.82 -2.34
CA VAL A 65 -2.36 -10.46 -1.28
C VAL A 65 -1.50 -9.26 -1.68
N PRO A 66 -0.69 -9.25 -2.76
CA PRO A 66 0.15 -8.09 -3.05
C PRO A 66 -0.68 -6.83 -3.37
N LEU A 67 -1.88 -6.99 -3.94
CA LEU A 67 -2.78 -5.86 -4.21
C LEU A 67 -3.35 -5.25 -2.92
N ALA A 68 -3.88 -6.06 -2.00
CA ALA A 68 -4.51 -5.55 -0.79
C ALA A 68 -3.48 -5.02 0.22
N PHE A 69 -2.44 -5.82 0.49
CA PHE A 69 -1.29 -5.43 1.29
C PHE A 69 -0.03 -6.09 0.69
N PRO A 70 0.94 -5.31 0.20
CA PRO A 70 1.27 -3.95 0.65
C PRO A 70 0.85 -2.82 -0.30
N LEU A 71 0.18 -3.09 -1.42
CA LEU A 71 -0.02 -2.06 -2.44
C LEU A 71 -1.11 -1.03 -2.07
N ILE A 72 -2.30 -1.46 -1.62
CA ILE A 72 -3.42 -0.54 -1.26
C ILE A 72 -3.35 -0.13 0.21
N ALA A 73 -3.49 -1.08 1.14
CA ALA A 73 -3.41 -0.85 2.58
C ALA A 73 -1.96 -0.87 3.07
N GLY A 74 -1.05 -0.34 2.25
CA GLY A 74 0.38 -0.38 2.49
C GLY A 74 0.85 0.47 3.66
N PRO A 75 2.11 0.32 4.05
CA PRO A 75 2.69 1.04 5.18
C PRO A 75 2.64 2.56 5.03
N GLY A 76 2.75 3.09 3.81
CA GLY A 76 2.52 4.52 3.55
C GLY A 76 1.10 4.94 3.94
N THR A 77 0.10 4.21 3.44
CA THR A 77 -1.32 4.41 3.80
C THR A 77 -1.56 4.30 5.31
N LEU A 78 -1.02 3.26 5.94
CA LEU A 78 -1.17 3.01 7.38
C LEU A 78 -0.51 4.09 8.24
N THR A 79 0.67 4.56 7.84
CA THR A 79 1.37 5.68 8.49
C THR A 79 0.53 6.95 8.37
N THR A 80 0.05 7.26 7.15
CA THR A 80 -0.83 8.41 6.92
C THR A 80 -2.09 8.34 7.77
N LEU A 81 -2.72 7.17 7.92
CA LEU A 81 -3.92 7.01 8.75
C LEU A 81 -3.68 7.43 10.20
N ILE A 82 -2.56 7.03 10.80
CA ILE A 82 -2.26 7.45 12.18
C ILE A 82 -1.86 8.93 12.21
N SER A 83 -1.10 9.43 11.23
CA SER A 83 -0.71 10.85 11.18
C SER A 83 -1.91 11.79 11.12
N ILE A 84 -2.95 11.45 10.34
CA ILE A 84 -4.16 12.28 10.24
C ILE A 84 -5.17 12.03 11.36
N LYS A 85 -5.02 10.94 12.13
CA LYS A 85 -5.91 10.59 13.25
C LYS A 85 -5.84 11.61 14.39
N SER A 86 -4.72 12.31 14.54
CA SER A 86 -4.57 13.40 15.52
C SER A 86 -5.23 14.71 15.05
N GLU A 87 -5.46 14.87 13.75
CA GLU A 87 -5.97 16.10 13.14
C GLU A 87 -7.46 16.04 12.77
N PHE A 88 -7.98 14.84 12.48
CA PHE A 88 -9.34 14.64 11.99
C PHE A 88 -10.12 13.65 12.84
N SER A 89 -11.45 13.83 12.88
CA SER A 89 -12.34 12.89 13.55
C SER A 89 -12.36 11.54 12.82
N ASN A 90 -12.48 10.44 13.59
CA ASN A 90 -12.53 9.08 13.05
C ASN A 90 -13.60 8.92 11.96
N ILE A 91 -14.76 9.56 12.12
CA ILE A 91 -15.84 9.48 11.13
C ILE A 91 -15.43 10.08 9.77
N ASN A 92 -14.72 11.20 9.77
CA ASN A 92 -14.24 11.84 8.54
C ASN A 92 -13.20 10.96 7.84
N ILE A 93 -12.30 10.36 8.61
CA ILE A 93 -11.29 9.43 8.08
C ILE A 93 -11.96 8.20 7.47
N ILE A 94 -12.93 7.60 8.16
CA ILE A 94 -13.67 6.42 7.65
C ILE A 94 -14.41 6.75 6.35
N LEU A 95 -15.08 7.89 6.27
CA LEU A 95 -15.73 8.34 5.04
C LEU A 95 -14.70 8.50 3.91
N ALA A 96 -13.54 9.10 4.18
CA ALA A 96 -12.47 9.22 3.19
C ALA A 96 -11.93 7.86 2.73
N ILE A 97 -11.76 6.89 3.65
CA ILE A 97 -11.38 5.51 3.31
C ILE A 97 -12.43 4.88 2.41
N ILE A 98 -13.72 4.99 2.75
CA ILE A 98 -14.81 4.40 1.96
C ILE A 98 -14.83 4.99 0.55
N VAL A 99 -14.74 6.32 0.42
CA VAL A 99 -14.70 7.00 -0.89
C VAL A 99 -13.48 6.55 -1.70
N ASN A 100 -12.30 6.49 -1.07
CA ASN A 100 -11.09 6.00 -1.73
C ASN A 100 -11.27 4.55 -2.21
N MET A 101 -11.84 3.68 -1.39
CA MET A 101 -12.08 2.28 -1.74
C MET A 101 -13.09 2.12 -2.88
N VAL A 102 -14.11 2.98 -2.96
CA VAL A 102 -15.02 3.02 -4.12
C VAL A 102 -14.26 3.36 -5.40
N LEU A 103 -13.37 4.36 -5.36
CA LEU A 103 -12.53 4.71 -6.51
C LEU A 103 -11.61 3.56 -6.91
N VAL A 104 -10.89 2.96 -5.95
CA VAL A 104 -10.02 1.80 -6.19
C VAL A 104 -10.83 0.64 -6.77
N TYR A 105 -12.04 0.38 -6.28
CA TYR A 105 -12.90 -0.66 -6.83
C TYR A 105 -13.26 -0.40 -8.30
N ILE A 106 -13.62 0.83 -8.66
CA ILE A 106 -13.94 1.22 -10.05
C ILE A 106 -12.72 1.03 -10.95
N VAL A 107 -11.54 1.46 -10.50
CA VAL A 107 -10.27 1.29 -11.24
C VAL A 107 -9.97 -0.19 -11.47
N LEU A 108 -10.05 -1.01 -10.42
CA LEU A 108 -9.81 -2.46 -10.53
C LEU A 108 -10.86 -3.16 -11.40
N LYS A 109 -12.13 -2.73 -11.37
CA LYS A 109 -13.17 -3.28 -12.26
C LYS A 109 -12.94 -2.88 -13.73
N SER A 110 -12.26 -1.76 -13.95
CA SER A 110 -11.94 -1.25 -15.28
C SER A 110 -10.60 -1.77 -15.81
N SER A 111 -9.83 -2.50 -14.99
CA SER A 111 -8.48 -2.96 -15.38
C SER A 111 -8.49 -3.86 -16.60
N GLU A 112 -9.47 -4.74 -16.76
CA GLU A 112 -9.61 -5.60 -17.95
C GLU A 112 -9.85 -4.79 -19.24
N LYS A 113 -10.57 -3.67 -19.14
CA LYS A 113 -10.78 -2.76 -20.28
C LYS A 113 -9.50 -2.02 -20.63
N ILE A 114 -8.78 -1.56 -19.60
CA ILE A 114 -7.47 -0.89 -19.74
C ILE A 114 -6.47 -1.85 -20.40
N GLU A 115 -6.45 -3.10 -19.97
CA GLU A 115 -5.58 -4.14 -20.52
C GLU A 115 -5.84 -4.39 -22.01
N LYS A 116 -7.11 -4.47 -22.41
CA LYS A 116 -7.49 -4.62 -23.83
C LYS A 116 -7.15 -3.41 -24.69
N LEU A 117 -7.24 -2.20 -24.14
CA LEU A 117 -6.95 -0.94 -24.86
C LEU A 117 -5.45 -0.75 -25.10
N ILE A 118 -4.63 -1.02 -24.07
CA ILE A 118 -3.19 -0.74 -24.08
C ILE A 118 -2.39 -1.93 -24.64
N GLY A 119 -2.89 -3.15 -24.46
CA GLY A 119 -2.20 -4.38 -24.80
C GLY A 119 -1.07 -4.74 -23.83
N ASN A 120 -0.69 -6.02 -23.83
CA ASN A 120 0.27 -6.58 -22.88
C ASN A 120 1.63 -5.87 -22.87
N GLN A 121 2.11 -5.43 -24.04
CA GLN A 121 3.38 -4.71 -24.15
C GLN A 121 3.32 -3.33 -23.47
N GLY A 122 2.25 -2.56 -23.72
CA GLY A 122 2.09 -1.25 -23.11
C GLY A 122 1.89 -1.34 -21.59
N ILE A 123 1.18 -2.36 -21.10
CA ILE A 123 1.05 -2.64 -19.66
C ILE A 123 2.42 -2.93 -19.04
N ASN A 124 3.26 -3.71 -19.71
CA ASN A 124 4.59 -4.03 -19.18
C ASN A 124 5.47 -2.78 -19.10
N ILE A 125 5.42 -1.89 -20.10
CA ILE A 125 6.12 -0.61 -20.08
C ILE A 125 5.60 0.26 -18.93
N LEU A 126 4.27 0.42 -18.83
CA LEU A 126 3.64 1.19 -17.74
C LEU A 126 4.02 0.63 -16.37
N ARG A 127 4.01 -0.69 -16.20
CA ARG A 127 4.41 -1.36 -14.96
C ARG A 127 5.84 -0.99 -14.57
N LYS A 128 6.78 -0.95 -15.52
CA LYS A 128 8.16 -0.52 -15.25
C LYS A 128 8.25 0.96 -14.88
N VAL A 129 7.51 1.83 -15.58
CA VAL A 129 7.46 3.27 -15.28
C VAL A 129 6.90 3.52 -13.87
N PHE A 130 5.77 2.91 -13.53
CA PHE A 130 5.22 2.99 -12.17
C PHE A 130 6.14 2.35 -11.13
N GLY A 131 6.88 1.30 -11.49
CA GLY A 131 7.92 0.73 -10.64
C GLY A 131 8.99 1.76 -10.27
N ILE A 132 9.48 2.55 -11.23
CA ILE A 132 10.46 3.63 -10.96
C ILE A 132 9.86 4.71 -10.05
N ILE A 133 8.61 5.11 -10.29
CA ILE A 133 7.90 6.07 -9.43
C ILE A 133 7.75 5.52 -8.01
N LEU A 134 7.35 4.25 -7.88
CA LEU A 134 7.17 3.58 -6.60
C LEU A 134 8.49 3.43 -5.84
N LEU A 135 9.59 3.17 -6.56
CA LEU A 135 10.94 3.14 -5.99
C LEU A 135 11.31 4.50 -5.39
N ALA A 136 11.07 5.59 -6.13
CA ALA A 136 11.33 6.94 -5.66
C ALA A 136 10.47 7.30 -4.43
N ILE A 137 9.20 6.89 -4.41
CA ILE A 137 8.31 7.04 -3.24
C ILE A 137 8.85 6.24 -2.05
N GLY A 138 9.30 5.01 -2.26
CA GLY A 138 9.93 4.18 -1.23
C GLY A 138 11.16 4.85 -0.61
N VAL A 139 12.08 5.36 -1.45
CA VAL A 139 13.27 6.11 -0.98
C VAL A 139 12.86 7.37 -0.20
N LYS A 140 11.86 8.13 -0.68
CA LYS A 140 11.36 9.31 0.02
C LYS A 140 10.80 8.94 1.40
N LEU A 141 9.97 7.91 1.49
CA LEU A 141 9.41 7.44 2.76
C LEU A 141 10.52 6.97 3.71
N PHE A 142 11.49 6.20 3.20
CA PHE A 142 12.63 5.75 3.98
C PHE A 142 13.41 6.94 4.56
N THR A 143 13.85 7.86 3.71
CA THR A 143 14.69 9.01 4.11
C THR A 143 13.95 10.00 5.01
N THR A 144 12.64 10.19 4.81
CA THR A 144 11.83 11.07 5.67
C THR A 144 11.69 10.50 7.07
N ASN A 145 11.34 9.22 7.19
CA ASN A 145 11.07 8.60 8.48
C ASN A 145 12.37 8.28 9.24
N ILE A 146 13.43 7.85 8.55
CA ILE A 146 14.73 7.60 9.19
C ILE A 146 15.32 8.88 9.79
N LYS A 147 15.15 10.02 9.11
CA LYS A 147 15.60 11.32 9.63
C LYS A 147 14.87 11.69 10.93
N ILE A 148 13.58 11.39 11.04
CA ILE A 148 12.79 11.64 12.26
C ILE A 148 13.28 10.75 13.41
N ILE A 149 13.65 9.50 13.14
CA ILE A 149 14.14 8.57 14.17
C ILE A 149 15.49 9.02 14.75
N PHE A 150 16.37 9.61 13.93
CA PHE A 150 17.71 10.04 14.35
C PHE A 150 17.83 11.52 14.73
N SER A 151 16.74 12.29 14.68
CA SER A 151 16.71 13.72 15.05
C SER A 151 16.24 13.93 16.47
#